data_AF-A0A920LJG2-F1
#
_entry.id   AF-A0A920LJG2-F1
#
_cell.length_a   1.000
_cell.length_b   1.000
_cell.length_c   1.000
_cell.angle_alpha   90.00
_cell.angle_beta   90.00
_cell.angle_gamma   90.00
#
_symmetry.space_group_name_H-M   'P 1'
#
loop_
_entity.id
_entity.type
_entity.pdbx_description
1 polymer ?
#
loop_
_entity_poly.entity_id
_entity_poly.type
_entity_poly.pdbx_seq_one_letter_code
_entity_poly.pdbx_strand_id
1 'polypeptide(L)'
;MQGRGETEIEPRTHIRPRAGVEGHFNVLRGWIGGEIDSAGTKVVGDFVNNYLEDRPSEYGVLTLFDPRNGAPKAIVDATGITDMRTGAVTAIGAKYLSNKNLKF
;
A
#
# COMPACT_ATOMS: atom_id res chain seq x y z
N MET A 1 -6.98 9.16 -11.92
CA MET A 1 -7.25 9.80 -10.61
C MET A 1 -6.01 10.54 -10.15
N GLN A 2 -4.91 9.86 -9.79
CA GLN A 2 -3.69 10.56 -9.32
C GLN A 2 -3.12 11.57 -10.32
N GLY A 3 -2.88 11.16 -11.57
CA GLY A 3 -2.41 12.09 -12.62
C GLY A 3 -3.38 13.21 -13.01
N ARG A 4 -4.63 13.17 -12.51
CA ARG A 4 -5.65 14.20 -12.71
C ARG A 4 -5.82 15.12 -11.48
N GLY A 5 -5.02 14.94 -10.43
CA GLY A 5 -5.15 15.71 -9.18
C GLY A 5 -6.34 15.32 -8.31
N GLU A 6 -6.99 14.19 -8.58
CA GLU A 6 -8.18 13.71 -7.85
C GLU A 6 -7.81 12.85 -6.62
N THR A 7 -6.57 12.97 -6.14
CA THR A 7 -6.06 12.20 -5.00
C THR A 7 -5.10 13.06 -4.21
N GLU A 8 -5.09 12.88 -2.89
CA GLU A 8 -4.07 13.43 -2.02
C GLU A 8 -3.25 12.26 -1.47
N ILE A 9 -1.96 12.20 -1.79
CA ILE A 9 -1.07 11.12 -1.35
C ILE A 9 0.09 11.78 -0.62
N GLU A 10 0.11 11.63 0.70
CA GLU A 10 1.15 12.22 1.52
C GLU A 10 2.46 11.43 1.41
N PRO A 11 3.62 12.06 1.68
CA PRO A 11 4.87 11.34 1.86
C PRO A 11 4.72 10.25 2.91
N ARG A 12 5.24 9.07 2.56
CA ARG A 12 5.32 7.94 3.49
C ARG A 12 6.18 8.30 4.69
N THR A 13 5.75 7.87 5.87
CA THR A 13 6.52 8.02 7.11
C THR A 13 7.03 6.66 7.54
N HIS A 14 8.28 6.62 8.03
CA HIS A 14 8.96 5.39 8.39
C HIS A 14 9.35 5.37 9.86
N ILE A 15 9.21 4.20 10.49
CA ILE A 15 9.92 3.91 11.74
C ILE A 15 10.75 2.64 11.56
N ARG A 16 11.97 2.65 12.08
CA ARG A 16 12.86 1.49 12.11
C ARG A 16 13.10 1.13 13.57
N PRO A 17 12.33 0.18 14.13
CA PRO A 17 12.52 -0.23 15.51
C PRO A 17 13.93 -0.78 15.71
N ARG A 18 14.62 -0.38 16.78
CA ARG A 18 15.91 -0.98 17.19
C ARG A 18 15.69 -2.30 17.92
N ALA A 19 14.89 -3.19 17.34
CA ALA A 19 14.48 -4.45 17.93
C ALA A 19 15.43 -5.62 17.60
N GLY A 20 16.64 -5.32 17.09
CA GLY A 20 17.63 -6.34 16.72
C GLY A 20 17.29 -7.12 15.44
N VAL A 21 16.30 -6.67 14.67
CA VAL A 21 15.85 -7.32 13.43
C VAL A 21 15.90 -6.34 12.26
N GLU A 22 16.10 -6.86 11.06
CA GLU A 22 16.06 -6.08 9.83
C GLU A 22 14.61 -5.94 9.35
N GLY A 23 14.02 -4.78 9.66
CA GLY A 23 12.66 -4.46 9.26
C GLY A 23 12.28 -3.03 9.60
N HIS A 24 11.16 -2.59 9.04
CA HIS A 24 10.65 -1.25 9.25
C HIS A 24 9.13 -1.20 9.10
N PHE A 25 8.51 -0.19 9.70
CA PHE A 25 7.11 0.12 9.45
C PHE A 25 6.97 1.35 8.57
N ASN A 26 5.90 1.35 7.78
CA ASN A 26 5.46 2.42 6.92
C ASN A 26 4.07 2.86 7.35
N VAL A 27 3.87 4.18 7.38
CA VAL A 27 2.55 4.80 7.46
C VAL A 27 2.29 5.51 6.14
N LEU A 28 1.27 5.04 5.43
CA LEU A 28 0.88 5.49 4.10
C LEU A 28 -0.52 6.11 4.23
N ARG A 29 -0.61 7.41 3.97
CA ARG A 29 -1.85 8.18 4.14
C ARG A 29 -2.28 8.76 2.81
N GLY A 30 -3.58 8.80 2.60
CA GLY A 30 -4.11 9.51 1.46
C GLY A 30 -5.61 9.51 1.38
N TRP A 31 -6.09 10.22 0.38
CA TRP A 31 -7.48 10.31 -0.01
C TRP A 31 -7.62 10.09 -1.51
N ILE A 32 -8.68 9.40 -1.89
CA ILE A 32 -9.07 9.19 -3.29
C ILE A 32 -10.45 9.83 -3.46
N GLY A 33 -10.54 10.79 -4.38
CA GLY A 33 -11.81 11.46 -4.72
C GLY A 33 -12.65 10.69 -5.75
N GLY A 34 -13.54 11.42 -6.44
CA GLY A 34 -14.44 10.82 -7.44
C GLY A 34 -15.47 9.87 -6.81
N GLU A 35 -15.80 8.78 -7.49
CA GLU A 35 -16.80 7.81 -7.01
C GLU A 35 -16.32 6.99 -5.79
N ILE A 36 -15.00 6.92 -5.55
CA ILE A 36 -14.43 6.18 -4.41
C ILE A 36 -14.61 6.97 -3.11
N ASP A 37 -14.35 8.28 -3.16
CA ASP A 37 -14.45 9.26 -2.07
C ASP A 37 -14.18 8.70 -0.65
N SER A 38 -12.93 8.30 -0.42
CA SER A 38 -12.47 7.72 0.84
C SER A 38 -11.10 8.22 1.22
N ALA A 39 -10.96 8.62 2.48
CA ALA A 39 -9.67 8.82 3.13
C ALA A 39 -9.23 7.52 3.80
N GLY A 40 -7.93 7.33 3.97
CA GLY A 40 -7.43 6.14 4.64
C GLY A 40 -5.97 6.21 5.04
N THR A 41 -5.59 5.25 5.89
CA THR A 41 -4.21 5.05 6.32
C THR A 41 -3.89 3.57 6.30
N LYS A 42 -2.82 3.20 5.61
CA LYS A 42 -2.22 1.87 5.71
C LYS A 42 -1.01 1.93 6.61
N VAL A 43 -1.00 1.12 7.66
CA VAL A 43 0.20 0.80 8.44
C VAL A 43 0.67 -0.56 7.98
N VAL A 44 1.92 -0.67 7.54
CA VAL A 44 2.51 -1.94 7.09
C VAL A 44 3.92 -2.10 7.63
N GLY A 45 4.21 -3.26 8.20
CA GLY A 45 5.55 -3.69 8.58
C GLY A 45 6.14 -4.56 7.47
N ASP A 46 7.38 -4.28 7.08
CA ASP A 46 8.17 -5.03 6.10
C ASP A 46 9.42 -5.56 6.80
N PHE A 47 9.52 -6.89 6.90
CA PHE A 47 10.54 -7.60 7.68
C PHE A 47 11.20 -8.68 6.83
N VAL A 48 12.49 -8.46 6.55
CA VAL A 48 13.26 -9.21 5.55
C VAL A 48 13.30 -10.70 5.85
N ASN A 49 13.42 -11.07 7.12
CA ASN A 49 13.66 -12.45 7.55
C ASN A 49 12.39 -13.23 7.92
N ASN A 50 11.19 -12.68 7.71
CA ASN A 50 9.94 -13.37 8.06
C ASN A 50 9.76 -14.71 7.34
N TYR A 51 10.30 -14.84 6.12
CA TYR A 51 10.24 -16.08 5.36
C TYR A 51 10.97 -17.26 6.04
N LEU A 52 11.94 -16.99 6.93
CA LEU A 52 12.63 -18.03 7.70
C LEU A 52 11.71 -18.73 8.72
N GLU A 53 10.58 -18.10 9.04
CA GLU A 53 9.58 -18.60 10.00
C GLU A 53 8.22 -18.82 9.32
N ASP A 54 8.19 -19.04 7.99
CA ASP A 54 6.97 -19.25 7.19
C ASP A 54 5.92 -18.12 7.35
N ARG A 55 6.39 -16.88 7.57
CA ARG A 55 5.53 -15.69 7.68
C ARG A 55 5.59 -14.85 6.40
N PRO A 56 4.49 -14.15 6.04
CA PRO A 56 4.52 -13.08 5.05
C PRO A 56 5.63 -12.06 5.32
N SER A 57 6.29 -11.57 4.27
CA SER A 57 7.28 -10.49 4.37
C SER A 57 6.65 -9.20 4.90
N GLU A 58 5.37 -8.97 4.58
CA GLU A 58 4.62 -7.80 5.00
C GLU A 58 3.37 -8.15 5.81
N TYR A 59 3.18 -7.45 6.93
CA TYR A 59 1.91 -7.44 7.66
C TYR A 59 1.34 -6.04 7.67
N GLY A 60 0.05 -5.88 7.37
CA GLY A 60 -0.55 -4.55 7.32
C GLY A 60 -2.02 -4.46 7.69
N VAL A 61 -2.42 -3.27 8.08
CA VAL A 61 -3.82 -2.88 8.30
C VAL A 61 -4.10 -1.62 7.50
N LEU A 62 -5.26 -1.57 6.84
CA LEU A 62 -5.80 -0.40 6.18
C LEU A 62 -7.07 0.04 6.90
N THR A 63 -7.07 1.29 7.36
CA THR A 63 -8.27 1.95 7.88
C THR A 63 -8.85 2.88 6.82
N LEU A 64 -10.16 2.86 6.63
CA LEU A 64 -10.88 3.73 5.70
C LEU A 64 -11.87 4.61 6.45
N PHE A 65 -11.99 5.86 6.03
CA PHE A 65 -12.80 6.89 6.66
C PHE A 65 -13.64 7.67 5.64
N ASP A 66 -14.77 8.18 6.13
CA ASP A 66 -15.56 9.21 5.49
C ASP A 66 -14.80 10.55 5.50
N PRO A 67 -14.44 11.13 4.34
CA PRO A 67 -13.67 12.37 4.31
C PRO A 67 -14.45 13.62 4.74
N ARG A 68 -15.78 13.56 4.87
CA ARG A 68 -16.62 14.72 5.24
C ARG A 68 -16.81 14.82 6.75
N ASN A 69 -16.91 13.69 7.45
CA ASN A 69 -17.22 13.66 8.88
C ASN A 69 -16.22 12.84 9.74
N GLY A 70 -15.23 12.21 9.11
CA GLY A 70 -14.20 11.42 9.79
C GLY A 70 -14.67 10.06 10.33
N ALA A 71 -15.91 9.65 10.05
CA ALA A 71 -16.44 8.38 10.55
C ALA A 71 -15.68 7.19 9.96
N PRO A 72 -15.30 6.19 10.77
CA PRO A 72 -14.66 4.97 10.27
C PRO A 72 -15.64 4.19 9.41
N LYS A 73 -15.19 3.80 8.22
CA LYS A 73 -15.94 2.94 7.28
C LYS A 73 -15.52 1.48 7.38
N ALA A 74 -14.22 1.23 7.52
CA ALA A 74 -13.68 -0.12 7.57
C ALA A 74 -12.29 -0.18 8.21
N ILE A 75 -11.96 -1.35 8.76
CA ILE A 75 -10.60 -1.78 9.08
C ILE A 75 -10.40 -3.08 8.33
N VAL A 76 -9.36 -3.13 7.51
CA VAL A 76 -9.12 -4.21 6.54
C VAL A 76 -7.74 -4.77 6.78
N ASP A 77 -7.62 -6.11 6.80
CA ASP A 77 -6.33 -6.78 6.70
C ASP A 77 -5.70 -6.44 5.34
N ALA A 78 -4.55 -5.78 5.39
CA ALA A 78 -3.87 -5.29 4.22
C ALA A 78 -2.69 -6.16 3.77
N THR A 79 -2.46 -7.33 4.38
CA THR A 79 -1.40 -8.25 3.98
C THR A 79 -1.62 -8.73 2.53
N GLY A 80 -2.71 -9.44 2.27
CA GLY A 80 -2.97 -10.00 0.94
C GLY A 80 -3.17 -8.96 -0.16
N ILE A 81 -3.83 -7.82 0.14
CA ILE A 81 -4.04 -6.77 -0.85
C ILE A 81 -2.75 -6.08 -1.26
N THR A 82 -1.72 -6.07 -0.40
CA THR A 82 -0.45 -5.42 -0.72
C THR A 82 0.32 -6.19 -1.79
N ASP A 83 0.29 -7.53 -1.76
CA ASP A 83 0.88 -8.36 -2.80
C ASP A 83 0.14 -8.19 -4.13
N MET A 84 -1.19 -8.35 -4.10
CA MET A 84 -2.03 -8.27 -5.30
C MET A 84 -1.88 -6.92 -6.02
N ARG A 85 -1.95 -5.80 -5.29
CA ARG A 85 -1.85 -4.46 -5.90
C ARG A 85 -0.46 -4.19 -6.45
N THR A 86 0.60 -4.73 -5.83
CA THR A 86 1.98 -4.54 -6.30
C THR A 86 2.19 -5.25 -7.63
N GLY A 87 1.74 -6.51 -7.74
CA GLY A 87 1.73 -7.24 -9.00
C GLY A 87 0.91 -6.53 -10.09
N ALA A 88 -0.28 -6.02 -9.75
CA ALA A 88 -1.14 -5.32 -10.69
C ALA A 88 -0.48 -4.03 -11.24
N VAL A 89 0.12 -3.20 -10.39
CA VAL A 89 0.80 -1.97 -10.84
C VAL A 89 2.01 -2.30 -11.72
N THR A 90 2.79 -3.32 -11.37
CA THR A 90 3.90 -3.81 -12.20
C THR A 90 3.40 -4.28 -13.57
N ALA A 91 2.30 -5.04 -13.62
CA ALA A 91 1.71 -5.52 -14.87
C ALA A 91 1.19 -4.37 -15.75
N ILE A 92 0.57 -3.34 -15.16
CA ILE A 92 0.18 -2.12 -15.88
C ILE A 92 1.42 -1.43 -16.44
N GLY A 93 2.46 -1.24 -15.63
CA GLY A 93 3.73 -0.67 -16.07
C GLY A 93 4.31 -1.43 -17.26
N ALA A 94 4.39 -2.76 -17.16
CA ALA A 94 4.83 -3.62 -18.25
C ALA A 94 3.98 -3.43 -19.51
N LYS A 95 2.64 -3.47 -19.40
CA LYS A 95 1.73 -3.31 -20.54
C LYS A 95 1.97 -2.03 -21.35
N TYR A 96 2.30 -0.92 -20.69
CA TYR A 96 2.45 0.38 -21.35
C TYR A 96 3.91 0.74 -21.68
N LEU A 97 4.88 0.17 -20.97
CA LEU A 97 6.29 0.59 -21.05
C LEU A 97 7.24 -0.51 -21.55
N SER A 98 6.81 -1.77 -21.64
CA SER A 98 7.67 -2.84 -22.15
C SER A 98 7.94 -2.68 -23.65
N ASN A 99 9.10 -3.16 -24.10
CA ASN A 99 9.35 -3.31 -25.54
C ASN A 99 8.25 -4.21 -26.14
N LYS A 100 7.56 -3.74 -27.18
CA LYS A 100 6.45 -4.48 -27.81
C LYS A 100 6.88 -5.82 -28.41
N ASN A 101 8.18 -6.00 -28.63
CA ASN A 101 8.79 -7.22 -29.13
C ASN A 101 9.36 -8.12 -28.02
N LEU A 102 9.05 -7.85 -26.74
CA LEU A 102 9.39 -8.77 -25.65
C LEU A 102 8.74 -10.13 -25.93
N LYS A 103 9.57 -11.16 -26.02
CA LYS A 103 9.15 -12.56 -26.05
C LYS A 103 9.37 -13.14 -24.65
N PHE A 104 8.38 -13.86 -24.15
CA PHE A 104 8.45 -14.62 -22.89
C PHE A 104 9.07 -15.99 -23.12
#